data_AF-A0A930NKA6-F1
#
_entry.id   AF-A0A930NKA6-F1
#
_cell.length_a   1.000
_cell.length_b   1.000
_cell.length_c   1.000
_cell.angle_alpha   90.00
_cell.angle_beta   90.00
_cell.angle_gamma   90.00
#
_symmetry.space_group_name_H-M   'P 1'
#
loop_
_entity.id
_entity.type
_entity.pdbx_description
1 polymer ?
#
loop_
_entity_poly.entity_id
_entity_poly.type
_entity_poly.pdbx_seq_one_letter_code
_entity_poly.pdbx_strand_id
1 'polypeptide(L)'
;MQTSCVPHSKTYIAIDLKSFYASVECVERGLNPLTTNLVVADVSRTEKTICLAVSPSLKSYGLPGRARLFEVIQRLREVNNKRKEELLEGGFTGKSSNVIDLEQHKDWEVDYITAVPRMAHYIQHSAKIYSIYLRYVA
;
A
#
# COMPACT_ATOMS: atom_id res chain seq x y z
N MET A 1 42.98 10.43 40.94
CA MET A 1 41.69 9.75 40.71
C MET A 1 41.36 9.89 39.24
N GLN A 2 41.41 8.78 38.48
CA GLN A 2 41.04 8.78 37.06
C GLN A 2 39.51 8.85 36.96
N THR A 3 38.98 9.93 36.41
CA THR A 3 37.59 10.02 35.97
C THR A 3 37.47 9.17 34.70
N SER A 4 36.90 7.97 34.84
CA SER A 4 36.51 7.12 33.72
C SER A 4 35.41 7.82 32.91
N CYS A 5 35.76 8.36 31.75
CA CYS A 5 34.80 8.82 30.75
C CYS A 5 34.04 7.59 30.24
N VAL A 6 32.83 7.35 30.72
CA VAL A 6 31.93 6.35 30.13
C VAL A 6 31.57 6.85 28.74
N PRO A 7 31.88 6.09 27.66
CA PRO A 7 31.51 6.50 26.31
C PRO A 7 29.99 6.62 26.24
N HIS A 8 29.47 7.78 25.86
CA HIS A 8 28.06 7.92 25.53
C HIS A 8 27.75 7.01 24.34
N SER A 9 26.98 5.95 24.57
CA SER A 9 26.52 5.06 23.52
C SER A 9 25.51 5.82 22.65
N LYS A 10 25.85 6.03 21.38
CA LYS A 10 24.96 6.68 20.42
C LYS A 10 23.80 5.74 20.10
N THR A 11 22.57 6.24 20.20
CA THR A 11 21.37 5.52 19.78
C THR A 11 20.91 6.07 18.43
N TYR A 12 20.63 5.18 17.48
CA TYR A 12 20.18 5.53 16.14
C TYR A 12 18.80 4.91 15.88
N ILE A 13 17.94 5.65 15.18
CA ILE A 13 16.60 5.20 14.78
C ILE A 13 16.46 5.41 13.28
N ALA A 14 16.02 4.37 12.57
CA ALA A 14 15.64 4.44 11.15
C ALA A 14 14.12 4.26 11.05
N ILE A 15 13.43 5.24 10.46
CA ILE A 15 11.97 5.24 10.32
C ILE A 15 11.62 5.20 8.84
N ASP A 16 10.90 4.15 8.43
CA ASP A 16 10.35 4.00 7.08
C ASP A 16 8.81 3.93 7.14
N LEU A 17 8.16 4.60 6.19
CA LEU A 17 6.70 4.66 6.12
C LEU A 17 6.16 3.55 5.22
N LYS A 18 5.33 2.68 5.81
CA LYS A 18 4.72 1.54 5.11
C LYS A 18 3.99 1.98 3.84
N SER A 19 4.49 1.54 2.69
CA SER A 19 3.89 1.81 1.37
C SER A 19 3.55 3.30 1.15
N PHE A 20 4.45 4.20 1.54
CA PHE A 20 4.24 5.66 1.63
C PHE A 20 3.31 6.26 0.56
N TYR A 21 3.63 6.10 -0.74
CA TYR A 21 2.83 6.72 -1.80
C TYR A 21 1.40 6.19 -1.85
N ALA A 22 1.20 4.88 -1.72
CA ALA A 22 -0.15 4.30 -1.69
C ALA A 22 -0.91 4.75 -0.44
N SER A 23 -0.23 4.87 0.70
CA SER A 23 -0.82 5.34 1.94
C SER A 23 -1.30 6.79 1.84
N VAL A 24 -0.50 7.68 1.21
CA VAL A 24 -0.91 9.05 0.91
C VAL A 24 -2.14 9.07 -0.01
N GLU A 25 -2.12 8.29 -1.09
CA GLU A 25 -3.25 8.24 -2.04
C GLU A 25 -4.55 7.70 -1.40
N CYS A 26 -4.46 6.73 -0.48
CA CYS A 26 -5.62 6.25 0.27
C CYS A 26 -6.19 7.35 1.19
N VAL A 27 -5.35 7.98 2.01
CA VAL A 27 -5.81 8.99 2.98
C VAL A 27 -6.42 10.20 2.29
N GLU A 28 -5.83 10.67 1.19
CA GLU A 28 -6.37 11.79 0.39
C GLU A 28 -7.74 11.48 -0.25
N ARG A 29 -8.10 10.20 -0.36
CA ARG A 29 -9.41 9.73 -0.84
C ARG A 29 -10.38 9.39 0.30
N GLY A 30 -10.00 9.63 1.55
CA GLY A 30 -10.80 9.21 2.72
C GLY A 30 -10.85 7.69 2.93
N LEU A 31 -9.87 6.95 2.38
CA LEU A 31 -9.79 5.50 2.45
C LEU A 31 -8.78 5.07 3.51
N ASN A 32 -9.00 3.89 4.10
CA ASN A 32 -8.06 3.31 5.06
C ASN A 32 -6.84 2.70 4.31
N PRO A 33 -5.61 3.19 4.55
CA PRO A 33 -4.42 2.73 3.83
C PRO A 33 -4.03 1.29 4.12
N LEU A 34 -4.51 0.69 5.22
CA LEU A 34 -4.17 -0.68 5.59
C LEU A 34 -5.11 -1.72 4.99
N THR A 35 -6.33 -1.34 4.62
CA THR A 35 -7.38 -2.26 4.15
C THR A 35 -7.78 -2.05 2.71
N THR A 36 -7.43 -0.91 2.11
CA THR A 36 -7.79 -0.56 0.74
C THR A 36 -6.76 -1.05 -0.26
N ASN A 37 -7.19 -1.88 -1.20
CA ASN A 37 -6.46 -2.30 -2.39
C ASN A 37 -6.28 -1.11 -3.33
N LEU A 38 -5.14 -0.43 -3.22
CA LEU A 38 -4.75 0.67 -4.08
C LEU A 38 -3.37 0.46 -4.70
N VAL A 39 -3.23 0.78 -5.98
CA VAL A 39 -1.97 0.85 -6.73
C VAL A 39 -1.69 2.26 -7.21
N VAL A 40 -0.45 2.71 -7.05
CA VAL A 40 0.02 3.98 -7.60
C VAL A 40 0.74 3.70 -8.90
N ALA A 41 0.07 3.94 -10.03
CA ALA A 41 0.56 3.67 -11.37
C ALA A 41 -0.15 4.57 -12.39
N ASP A 42 0.55 4.95 -13.45
CA ASP A 42 -0.06 5.66 -14.59
C ASP A 42 -0.60 4.66 -15.61
N VAL A 43 -1.91 4.41 -15.50
CA VAL A 43 -2.64 3.44 -16.35
C VAL A 43 -2.79 3.92 -17.80
N SER A 44 -2.61 5.22 -18.08
CA SER A 44 -2.75 5.77 -19.44
C SER A 44 -1.64 5.32 -20.40
N ARG A 45 -0.52 4.83 -19.85
CA ARG A 45 0.65 4.41 -20.64
C ARG A 45 0.50 2.97 -21.17
N THR A 46 0.59 2.00 -20.27
CA THR A 46 0.52 0.56 -20.58
C THR A 46 0.48 -0.22 -19.28
N GLU A 47 -0.10 -1.42 -19.30
CA GLU A 47 -0.02 -2.37 -18.17
C GLU A 47 1.41 -2.82 -17.85
N LYS A 48 2.37 -2.61 -18.76
CA LYS A 48 3.80 -2.82 -18.49
C LYS A 48 4.42 -1.74 -17.59
N THR A 49 3.67 -0.68 -17.28
CA THR A 49 4.14 0.42 -16.42
C THR A 49 4.52 -0.09 -15.04
N ILE A 50 5.53 0.55 -14.44
CA ILE A 50 5.97 0.23 -13.09
C ILE A 50 4.98 0.84 -12.11
N CYS A 51 4.55 0.05 -11.11
CA CYS A 51 3.82 0.60 -9.98
C CYS A 51 4.81 1.35 -9.08
N LEU A 52 4.58 2.65 -8.87
CA LEU A 52 5.34 3.45 -7.92
C LEU A 52 5.15 2.92 -6.49
N ALA A 53 3.94 2.45 -6.16
CA ALA A 53 3.65 1.75 -4.92
C ALA A 53 2.43 0.84 -5.06
N VAL A 54 2.38 -0.18 -4.21
CA VAL A 54 1.18 -0.99 -3.95
C VAL A 54 0.85 -0.90 -2.46
N SER A 55 -0.43 -0.78 -2.15
CA SER A 55 -0.98 -0.76 -0.79
C SER A 55 -0.57 -2.01 0.01
N PRO A 56 -0.50 -1.90 1.35
CA PRO A 56 -0.28 -3.05 2.24
C PRO A 56 -1.22 -4.24 1.98
N SER A 57 -2.51 -3.98 1.73
CA SER A 57 -3.50 -5.03 1.44
C SER A 57 -3.26 -5.72 0.10
N LEU A 58 -2.81 -5.01 -0.93
CA LEU A 58 -2.38 -5.68 -2.17
C LEU A 58 -1.12 -6.53 -1.95
N LYS A 59 -0.18 -6.06 -1.12
CA LYS A 59 1.02 -6.84 -0.77
C LYS A 59 0.68 -8.14 -0.05
N SER A 60 -0.41 -8.21 0.74
CA SER A 60 -0.81 -9.46 1.39
C SER A 60 -1.29 -10.54 0.41
N TYR A 61 -1.65 -10.19 -0.82
CA TYR A 61 -1.85 -11.18 -1.89
C TYR A 61 -0.53 -11.70 -2.49
N GLY A 62 0.63 -11.39 -1.90
CA GLY A 62 1.94 -11.87 -2.31
C GLY A 62 2.55 -11.10 -3.49
N LEU A 63 2.13 -9.84 -3.70
CA LEU A 63 2.71 -8.97 -4.72
C LEU A 63 4.08 -8.42 -4.29
N PRO A 64 5.06 -8.34 -5.21
CA PRO A 64 6.39 -7.82 -4.88
C PRO A 64 6.35 -6.31 -4.62
N GLY A 65 7.37 -5.80 -3.91
CA GLY A 65 7.49 -4.37 -3.61
C GLY A 65 7.66 -3.46 -4.84
N ARG A 66 8.13 -4.01 -5.96
CA ARG A 66 8.27 -3.32 -7.26
C ARG A 66 7.52 -4.07 -8.35
N ALA A 67 6.21 -4.21 -8.19
CA ALA A 67 5.35 -4.84 -9.20
C ALA A 67 5.16 -3.92 -10.42
N ARG A 68 4.96 -4.52 -11.59
CA ARG A 68 4.34 -3.88 -12.77
C ARG A 68 2.83 -4.05 -12.72
N LEU A 69 2.10 -3.17 -13.38
CA LEU A 69 0.63 -3.17 -13.31
C LEU A 69 0.03 -4.50 -13.80
N PHE A 70 0.58 -5.10 -14.85
CA PHE A 70 0.13 -6.42 -15.31
C PHE A 70 0.31 -7.52 -14.27
N GLU A 71 1.33 -7.45 -13.42
CA GLU A 71 1.55 -8.45 -12.36
C GLU A 71 0.48 -8.32 -11.26
N VAL A 72 0.03 -7.08 -10.99
CA VAL A 72 -1.10 -6.82 -10.09
C VAL A 72 -2.38 -7.40 -10.68
N ILE A 73 -2.67 -7.12 -11.95
CA ILE A 73 -3.85 -7.62 -12.66
C ILE A 73 -3.84 -9.15 -12.68
N GLN A 74 -2.72 -9.77 -13.03
CA GLN A 74 -2.58 -11.22 -13.07
C GLN A 74 -2.80 -11.83 -11.69
N ARG A 75 -2.18 -11.28 -10.63
CA ARG A 75 -2.35 -11.81 -9.28
C ARG A 75 -3.79 -11.68 -8.79
N LEU A 76 -4.48 -10.57 -9.07
CA LEU A 76 -5.88 -10.43 -8.68
C LEU A 76 -6.80 -11.37 -9.46
N ARG A 77 -6.52 -11.62 -10.75
CA ARG A 77 -7.21 -12.67 -11.50
C ARG A 77 -7.01 -14.05 -10.86
N GLU A 78 -5.79 -14.40 -10.45
CA GLU A 78 -5.51 -15.66 -9.74
C GLU A 78 -6.28 -15.76 -8.41
N VAL A 79 -6.33 -14.67 -7.64
CA VAL A 79 -7.10 -14.59 -6.38
C VAL A 79 -8.59 -14.75 -6.63
N ASN A 80 -9.14 -14.06 -7.63
CA ASN A 80 -10.57 -14.13 -7.96
C ASN A 80 -10.96 -15.50 -8.54
N ASN A 81 -10.10 -16.15 -9.32
CA ASN A 81 -10.35 -17.52 -9.78
C ASN A 81 -10.49 -18.48 -8.59
N LYS A 82 -9.60 -18.40 -7.59
CA LYS A 82 -9.70 -19.20 -6.37
C LYS A 82 -10.99 -18.92 -5.59
N ARG A 83 -11.32 -17.64 -5.40
CA ARG A 83 -12.58 -17.25 -4.74
C ARG A 83 -13.79 -17.83 -5.47
N LYS A 84 -13.78 -17.84 -6.80
CA LYS A 84 -14.86 -18.39 -7.62
C LYS A 84 -14.97 -19.92 -7.50
N GLU A 85 -13.86 -20.64 -7.42
CA GLU A 85 -13.84 -22.09 -7.18
C GLU A 85 -14.45 -22.48 -5.82
N GLU A 86 -14.34 -21.60 -4.82
CA GLU A 86 -14.92 -21.79 -3.49
C GLU A 86 -16.43 -21.48 -3.43
N LEU A 87 -17.02 -20.89 -4.48
CA LEU A 87 -18.46 -20.64 -4.56
C LEU A 87 -19.18 -21.90 -5.03
N LEU A 88 -20.14 -22.37 -4.23
CA LEU A 88 -20.91 -23.60 -4.50
C LEU A 88 -21.66 -23.54 -5.83
N GLU A 89 -22.36 -22.44 -6.12
CA GLU A 89 -22.99 -22.15 -7.41
C GLU A 89 -23.11 -20.63 -7.63
N GLY A 90 -22.86 -20.14 -8.86
CA GLY A 90 -23.06 -18.73 -9.23
C GLY A 90 -21.79 -17.96 -9.63
N GLY A 91 -21.96 -16.68 -9.97
CA GLY A 91 -20.87 -15.72 -10.23
C GLY A 91 -20.72 -14.73 -9.09
N PHE A 92 -19.77 -13.82 -9.20
CA PHE A 92 -19.65 -12.72 -8.23
C PHE A 92 -20.90 -11.84 -8.24
N THR A 93 -21.41 -11.50 -7.05
CA THR A 93 -22.60 -10.65 -6.87
C THR A 93 -22.26 -9.16 -6.71
N GLY A 94 -20.98 -8.88 -6.46
CA GLY A 94 -20.44 -7.55 -6.25
C GLY A 94 -18.92 -7.55 -6.34
N LYS A 95 -18.33 -6.40 -6.03
CA LYS A 95 -16.89 -6.23 -5.99
C LYS A 95 -16.52 -5.16 -4.96
N SER A 96 -15.36 -5.29 -4.34
CA SER A 96 -14.83 -4.24 -3.46
C SER A 96 -13.32 -4.18 -3.54
N SER A 97 -12.79 -2.98 -3.32
CA SER A 97 -11.36 -2.75 -3.11
C SER A 97 -10.99 -2.76 -1.62
N ASN A 98 -11.92 -2.96 -0.70
CA ASN A 98 -11.65 -2.99 0.74
C ASN A 98 -11.67 -4.43 1.23
N VAL A 99 -10.57 -4.85 1.87
CA VAL A 99 -10.41 -6.21 2.40
C VAL A 99 -11.49 -6.55 3.43
N ILE A 100 -11.95 -5.58 4.24
CA ILE A 100 -13.00 -5.82 5.24
C ILE A 100 -14.31 -6.25 4.57
N ASP A 101 -14.70 -5.57 3.48
CA ASP A 101 -15.91 -5.92 2.73
C ASP A 101 -15.74 -7.30 2.09
N LEU A 102 -14.56 -7.60 1.54
CA LEU A 102 -14.24 -8.87 0.87
C LEU A 102 -14.16 -10.06 1.83
N GLU A 103 -13.91 -9.81 3.12
CA GLU A 103 -13.97 -10.80 4.19
C GLU A 103 -15.43 -11.13 4.55
N GLN A 104 -16.29 -10.11 4.58
CA GLN A 104 -17.73 -10.24 4.86
C GLN A 104 -18.51 -10.83 3.68
N HIS A 105 -18.10 -10.54 2.44
CA HIS A 105 -18.73 -10.99 1.21
C HIS A 105 -17.79 -11.89 0.42
N LYS A 106 -17.88 -13.22 0.63
CA LYS A 106 -17.06 -14.21 -0.08
C LYS A 106 -17.41 -14.32 -1.56
N ASP A 107 -18.64 -13.96 -1.91
CA ASP A 107 -19.20 -13.88 -3.25
C ASP A 107 -18.89 -12.56 -3.98
N TRP A 108 -18.02 -11.70 -3.42
CA TRP A 108 -17.54 -10.50 -4.11
C TRP A 108 -16.17 -10.69 -4.74
N GLU A 109 -15.99 -10.06 -5.90
CA GLU A 109 -14.73 -9.97 -6.62
C GLU A 109 -13.77 -9.00 -5.91
N VAL A 110 -12.50 -9.39 -5.79
CA VAL A 110 -11.43 -8.49 -5.33
C VAL A 110 -11.12 -7.51 -6.45
N ASP A 111 -11.39 -6.24 -6.19
CA ASP A 111 -11.04 -5.12 -7.08
C ASP A 111 -9.92 -4.26 -6.45
N TYR A 112 -9.46 -3.26 -7.19
CA TYR A 112 -8.46 -2.31 -6.74
C TYR A 112 -8.64 -0.91 -7.34
N ILE A 113 -8.15 0.09 -6.63
CA ILE A 113 -8.15 1.48 -7.06
C ILE A 113 -6.79 1.81 -7.67
N THR A 114 -6.80 2.58 -8.76
CA THR A 114 -5.58 3.13 -9.36
C THR A 114 -5.44 4.62 -9.02
N ALA A 115 -4.22 5.05 -8.75
CA ALA A 115 -3.87 6.46 -8.54
C ALA A 115 -2.66 6.83 -9.38
N VAL A 116 -2.74 7.95 -10.11
CA VAL A 116 -1.60 8.47 -10.86
C VAL A 116 -0.57 9.05 -9.87
N PRO A 117 0.74 8.80 -10.04
CA PRO A 117 1.78 9.40 -9.23
C PRO A 117 1.70 10.93 -9.14
N ARG A 118 1.68 11.48 -7.92
CA ARG A 118 1.68 12.93 -7.61
C ARG A 118 2.95 13.33 -6.85
N MET A 119 4.11 13.34 -7.51
CA MET A 119 5.41 13.52 -6.84
C MET A 119 5.52 14.80 -5.99
N ALA A 120 5.04 15.94 -6.51
CA ALA A 120 5.06 17.20 -5.75
C ALA A 120 4.24 17.11 -4.45
N HIS A 121 3.10 16.42 -4.50
CA HIS A 121 2.23 16.21 -3.35
C HIS A 121 2.87 15.27 -2.31
N TYR A 122 3.57 14.23 -2.76
CA TYR A 122 4.31 13.32 -1.87
C TYR A 122 5.46 14.03 -1.14
N ILE A 123 6.16 14.94 -1.83
CA ILE A 123 7.22 15.76 -1.23
C ILE A 123 6.62 16.67 -0.13
N GLN A 124 5.47 17.29 -0.39
CA GLN A 124 4.77 18.12 0.60
C GLN A 124 4.36 17.33 1.85
N HIS A 125 3.83 16.12 1.67
CA HIS A 125 3.49 15.24 2.81
C HIS A 125 4.73 14.78 3.58
N SER A 126 5.81 14.43 2.88
CA SER A 126 7.08 14.06 3.51
C SER A 126 7.63 15.20 4.39
N ALA A 127 7.57 16.44 3.91
CA ALA A 127 7.97 17.61 4.69
C ALA A 127 7.15 17.77 5.98
N LYS A 128 5.82 17.58 5.91
CA LYS A 128 4.95 17.62 7.10
C LYS A 128 5.32 16.54 8.12
N ILE A 129 5.60 15.32 7.66
CA ILE A 129 6.01 14.21 8.52
C ILE A 129 7.37 14.49 9.17
N TYR A 130 8.32 15.01 8.40
CA TYR A 130 9.62 15.40 8.91
C TYR A 130 9.53 16.50 9.98
N SER A 131 8.64 17.49 9.81
CA SER A 131 8.36 18.49 10.84
C SER A 131 7.83 17.87 12.14
N ILE A 132 7.12 16.75 12.08
CA ILE A 132 6.70 16.01 13.29
C ILE A 132 7.94 15.43 13.98
N TYR A 133 8.84 14.78 13.23
CA TYR A 133 10.06 14.21 13.81
C TYR A 133 10.91 15.27 14.51
N LEU A 134 11.12 16.43 13.88
CA LEU A 134 11.90 17.52 14.45
C LEU A 134 11.38 18.03 15.81
N ARG A 135 10.10 17.81 16.15
CA ARG A 135 9.58 18.18 17.47
C ARG A 135 10.05 17.27 18.61
N TYR A 136 10.56 16.07 18.30
CA TYR A 136 10.90 15.05 19.30
C TYR A 136 12.39 14.67 19.33
N VAL A 137 13.12 14.88 18.24
CA VAL A 137 14.55 14.55 18.13
C VAL A 137 15.47 15.77 18.10
N ALA A 138 14.93 16.98 18.18
CA ALA A 138 15.71 18.21 18.31
C ALA A 138 16.08 18.50 19.77
#